data_AF-A0A539EC47-F1
#
_entry.id   AF-A0A539EC47-F1
#
_cell.length_a   1.000
_cell.length_b   1.000
_cell.length_c   1.000
_cell.angle_alpha   90.00
_cell.angle_beta   90.00
_cell.angle_gamma   90.00
#
_symmetry.space_group_name_H-M   'P 1'
#
loop_
_entity.id
_entity.type
_entity.pdbx_description
1 polymer ?
#
loop_
_entity_poly.entity_id
_entity_poly.type
_entity_poly.pdbx_seq_one_letter_code
_entity_poly.pdbx_strand_id
1 'polypeptide(L)'
;MSKTAWRGLFIALVTIALGVVMFPTYQFYSMSPEARAAMPKVELDKLRNRALNLGLDLQGGAHLVYEVQMEGLPPDQKLDAVDRAIETIRNRIDQIGVAEPVVQKEGTDRVLVQLPGVLDTERAKDIVGRTARLEFKLVKNDNEIEAVATRLDRFLAVRSPLDTTAVDTSTASRPFTSLIRSAMPGALLFEVDAMPAVDAMLAKARSVIPGNTSLAWGRETNTMTGKPGRFLYVLENKVDLTGDMLQNAEYAVGVDPKSPGGSGVRLFMTKEGGAIFYRLTRANVNRQLAIVMDNAVYSAPRINDAIKGGEAVITGIDKDQEARDLAVVLRAGALPADMSIVEERTVGPSLGADSIRQGVTAGWVGAIAVILFMLIYYQGAGAIAVLALLLNILYLFA
;
A
#
# COMPACT_ATOMS: atom_id res chain seq x y z
N MET A 1 48.83 39.21 7.30
CA MET A 1 48.85 37.78 7.74
C MET A 1 50.02 37.08 7.07
N SER A 2 50.81 36.30 7.80
CA SER A 2 51.82 35.42 7.18
C SER A 2 51.13 34.38 6.29
N LYS A 3 51.82 33.87 5.27
CA LYS A 3 51.32 32.78 4.39
C LYS A 3 50.84 31.55 5.18
N THR A 4 51.39 31.32 6.37
CA THR A 4 51.03 30.21 7.26
C THR A 4 49.77 30.50 8.09
N ALA A 5 49.55 31.75 8.52
CA ALA A 5 48.39 32.13 9.33
C ALA A 5 47.06 31.98 8.57
N TRP A 6 47.02 32.29 7.27
CA TRP A 6 45.79 32.16 6.47
C TRP A 6 45.42 30.70 6.19
N ARG A 7 46.42 29.82 6.01
CA ARG A 7 46.20 28.37 5.88
C ARG A 7 45.65 27.77 7.16
N GLY A 8 46.18 28.18 8.32
CA GLY A 8 45.65 27.75 9.63
C GLY A 8 44.19 28.17 9.85
N LEU A 9 43.86 29.43 9.50
CA LEU A 9 42.49 29.94 9.59
C LEU A 9 41.54 29.18 8.66
N PHE A 10 41.97 28.89 7.43
CA PHE A 10 41.18 28.12 6.47
C PHE A 10 40.87 26.71 7.00
N ILE A 11 41.88 26.00 7.51
CA ILE A 11 41.69 24.67 8.09
C ILE A 11 40.71 24.72 9.26
N ALA A 12 40.85 25.69 10.18
CA ALA A 12 39.95 25.83 11.32
C ALA A 12 38.49 26.10 10.89
N LEU A 13 38.28 26.98 9.91
CA LEU A 13 36.96 27.27 9.36
C LEU A 13 36.33 26.04 8.72
N VAL A 14 37.10 25.30 7.93
CA VAL A 14 36.62 24.08 7.29
C VAL A 14 36.27 23.01 8.33
N THR A 15 37.11 22.81 9.35
CA THR A 15 36.79 21.88 10.45
C THR A 15 35.49 22.24 11.16
N ILE A 16 35.25 23.52 11.44
CA ILE A 16 34.00 23.99 12.05
C ILE A 16 32.82 23.75 11.10
N ALA A 17 32.95 24.09 9.82
CA ALA A 17 31.91 23.87 8.82
C ALA A 17 31.54 22.38 8.71
N LEU A 18 32.53 21.50 8.70
CA LEU A 18 32.32 20.04 8.66
C LEU A 18 31.62 19.54 9.93
N GLY A 19 31.95 20.09 11.10
CA GLY A 19 31.23 19.80 12.35
C GLY A 19 29.75 20.19 12.28
N VAL A 20 29.43 21.30 11.62
CA VAL A 20 28.04 21.73 11.37
C VAL A 20 27.32 20.80 10.39
N VAL A 21 28.00 20.34 9.33
CA VAL A 21 27.45 19.38 8.35
C VAL A 21 27.16 18.02 9.00
N MET A 22 28.01 17.57 9.93
CA MET A 22 27.85 16.28 10.62
C MET A 22 26.86 16.30 11.79
N PHE A 23 26.47 17.48 12.27
CA PHE A 23 25.59 17.61 13.43
C PHE A 23 24.21 16.94 13.26
N PRO A 24 23.50 17.04 12.11
CA PRO A 24 22.24 16.33 11.88
C PRO A 24 22.39 14.81 11.98
N THR A 25 23.46 14.25 11.42
CA THR A 25 23.78 12.81 11.53
C THR A 25 23.90 12.39 12.98
N TYR A 26 24.67 13.13 13.78
CA TYR A 26 24.83 12.85 15.20
C TYR A 26 23.48 12.94 15.94
N GLN A 27 22.70 14.00 15.68
CA GLN A 27 21.39 14.18 16.31
C GLN A 27 20.42 13.05 15.95
N PHE A 28 20.37 12.62 14.69
CA PHE A 28 19.51 11.53 14.25
C PHE A 28 19.88 10.20 14.92
N TYR A 29 21.15 9.80 14.88
CA TYR A 29 21.58 8.49 15.39
C TYR A 29 21.74 8.40 16.90
N SER A 30 21.85 9.54 17.61
CA SER A 30 21.84 9.56 19.08
C SER A 30 20.44 9.43 19.69
N MET A 31 19.39 9.70 18.91
CA MET A 31 18.01 9.50 19.35
C MET A 31 17.62 8.02 19.39
N SER A 32 16.82 7.64 20.39
CA SER A 32 16.21 6.30 20.45
C SER A 32 15.14 6.13 19.35
N PRO A 33 14.82 4.88 18.95
CA PRO A 33 13.77 4.61 17.97
C PRO A 33 12.41 5.21 18.37
N GLU A 34 12.06 5.19 19.66
CA GLU A 34 10.81 5.74 20.17
C GLU A 34 10.78 7.27 20.05
N ALA A 35 11.90 7.93 20.34
CA ALA A 35 12.02 9.38 20.20
C ALA A 35 11.88 9.82 18.73
N ARG A 36 12.38 9.03 17.78
CA ARG A 36 12.20 9.28 16.35
C ARG A 36 10.74 9.07 15.93
N ALA A 37 10.11 8.00 16.41
CA ALA A 37 8.71 7.70 16.11
C ALA A 37 7.73 8.75 16.66
N ALA A 38 8.06 9.40 17.79
CA ALA A 38 7.26 10.47 18.40
C ALA A 38 7.45 11.85 17.74
N MET A 39 8.48 12.03 16.90
CA MET A 39 8.77 13.32 16.26
C MET A 39 7.75 13.63 15.15
N PRO A 40 7.35 14.91 14.95
CA PRO A 40 6.53 15.29 13.81
C PRO A 40 7.19 14.85 12.49
N LYS A 41 6.42 14.20 11.60
CA LYS A 41 6.95 13.60 10.35
C LYS A 41 7.81 14.58 9.54
N VAL A 42 7.38 15.84 9.43
CA VAL A 42 8.11 16.89 8.69
C VAL A 42 9.48 17.21 9.30
N GLU A 43 9.60 17.22 10.62
CA GLU A 43 10.87 17.47 11.30
C GLU A 43 11.79 16.26 11.19
N LEU A 44 11.21 15.06 11.37
CA LEU A 44 11.92 13.80 11.20
C LEU A 44 12.49 13.68 9.79
N ASP A 45 11.70 14.01 8.77
CA ASP A 45 12.12 13.98 7.37
C ASP A 45 13.27 14.97 7.11
N LYS A 46 13.19 16.20 7.63
CA LYS A 46 14.27 17.19 7.48
C LYS A 46 15.57 16.74 8.14
N LEU A 47 15.47 16.18 9.34
CA LEU A 47 16.63 15.69 10.09
C LEU A 47 17.25 14.48 9.39
N ARG A 48 16.41 13.52 9.01
CA ARG A 48 16.78 12.29 8.31
C ARG A 48 17.44 12.57 6.96
N ASN A 49 16.89 13.49 6.16
CA ASN A 49 17.44 13.83 4.83
C ASN A 49 18.80 14.53 4.89
N ARG A 50 19.25 14.97 6.08
CA ARG A 50 20.58 15.56 6.30
C ARG A 50 21.53 14.62 7.04
N ALA A 51 21.04 13.47 7.50
CA ALA A 51 21.86 12.48 8.16
C ALA A 51 22.53 11.55 7.13
N LEU A 52 23.67 10.96 7.49
CA LEU A 52 24.27 9.88 6.70
C LEU A 52 23.29 8.71 6.60
N ASN A 53 22.99 8.26 5.38
CA ASN A 53 22.13 7.10 5.15
C ASN A 53 22.92 5.81 5.35
N LEU A 54 22.30 4.83 5.99
CA LEU A 54 22.88 3.52 6.19
C LEU A 54 22.09 2.50 5.36
N GLY A 55 22.79 1.52 4.80
CA GLY A 55 22.15 0.45 4.05
C GLY A 55 21.30 -0.47 4.93
N LEU A 56 20.54 -1.34 4.27
CA LEU A 56 19.65 -2.33 4.90
C LEU A 56 20.36 -3.18 5.97
N ASP A 57 21.60 -3.60 5.72
CA ASP A 57 22.37 -4.45 6.63
C ASP A 57 22.73 -3.76 7.96
N LEU A 58 22.71 -2.43 7.97
CA LEU A 58 23.10 -1.60 9.11
C LEU A 58 21.88 -0.98 9.81
N GLN A 59 20.86 -0.57 9.06
CA GLN A 59 19.63 0.04 9.60
C GLN A 59 18.51 -0.97 9.89
N GLY A 60 18.60 -2.18 9.33
CA GLY A 60 17.45 -3.09 9.25
C GLY A 60 16.43 -2.62 8.21
N GLY A 61 15.39 -3.42 8.01
CA GLY A 61 14.30 -3.14 7.05
C GLY A 61 13.86 -4.38 6.30
N ALA A 62 13.27 -4.18 5.11
CA ALA A 62 12.79 -5.25 4.25
C ALA A 62 13.55 -5.33 2.92
N HIS A 63 13.83 -6.56 2.49
CA HIS A 63 14.27 -6.91 1.15
C HIS A 63 13.22 -7.85 0.56
N LEU A 64 12.57 -7.40 -0.51
CA LEU A 64 11.43 -8.06 -1.13
C LEU A 64 11.70 -8.21 -2.62
N VAL A 65 11.51 -9.41 -3.14
CA VAL A 65 11.53 -9.68 -4.58
C VAL A 65 10.12 -10.09 -4.99
N TYR A 66 9.51 -9.26 -5.83
CA TYR A 66 8.18 -9.49 -6.40
C TYR A 66 8.32 -10.04 -7.82
N GLU A 67 7.52 -11.04 -8.16
CA GLU A 67 7.35 -11.55 -9.52
C GLU A 67 6.01 -11.06 -10.06
N VAL A 68 6.05 -10.37 -11.21
CA VAL A 68 4.88 -9.78 -11.85
C VAL A 68 4.17 -10.87 -12.67
N GLN A 69 2.90 -11.10 -12.38
CA GLN A 69 2.10 -12.13 -13.04
C GLN A 69 1.72 -11.71 -14.46
N MET A 70 2.51 -12.15 -15.45
CA MET A 70 2.32 -11.79 -16.86
C MET A 70 1.21 -12.58 -17.56
N GLU A 71 0.57 -13.50 -16.86
CA GLU A 71 -0.49 -14.36 -17.39
C GLU A 71 -1.74 -13.51 -17.70
N GLY A 72 -2.24 -13.61 -18.93
CA GLY A 72 -3.41 -12.85 -19.37
C GLY A 72 -3.14 -11.42 -19.86
N LEU A 73 -1.91 -10.91 -19.75
CA LEU A 73 -1.54 -9.62 -20.34
C LEU A 73 -1.32 -9.72 -21.87
N PRO A 74 -1.75 -8.73 -22.66
CA PRO A 74 -1.37 -8.59 -24.07
C PRO A 74 0.16 -8.47 -24.24
N PRO A 75 0.76 -8.98 -25.34
CA PRO A 75 2.22 -8.99 -25.53
C PRO A 75 2.90 -7.62 -25.42
N ASP A 76 2.24 -6.57 -25.90
CA ASP A 76 2.65 -5.17 -25.79
C ASP A 76 2.70 -4.70 -24.33
N GLN A 77 1.71 -5.09 -23.52
CA GLN A 77 1.64 -4.69 -22.12
C GLN A 77 2.65 -5.43 -21.23
N LYS A 78 3.03 -6.66 -21.60
CA LYS A 78 4.04 -7.46 -20.88
C LYS A 78 5.42 -6.81 -20.87
N LEU A 79 5.79 -6.15 -21.95
CA LEU A 79 7.12 -5.49 -22.08
C LEU A 79 7.27 -4.36 -21.05
N ASP A 80 6.20 -3.58 -20.85
CA ASP A 80 6.22 -2.39 -19.99
C ASP A 80 5.56 -2.64 -18.61
N ALA A 81 5.08 -3.86 -18.32
CA ALA A 81 4.41 -4.16 -17.06
C ALA A 81 5.36 -4.00 -15.87
N VAL A 82 6.59 -4.47 -16.00
CA VAL A 82 7.61 -4.36 -14.93
C VAL A 82 7.96 -2.90 -14.67
N ASP A 83 8.16 -2.11 -15.72
CA ASP A 83 8.56 -0.71 -15.58
C ASP A 83 7.44 0.14 -14.96
N ARG A 84 6.18 -0.11 -15.35
CA ARG A 84 5.01 0.50 -14.70
C ARG A 84 4.86 0.07 -13.24
N ALA A 85 5.08 -1.21 -12.94
CA ALA A 85 5.06 -1.69 -11.55
C ALA A 85 6.15 -1.00 -10.71
N ILE A 86 7.37 -0.83 -11.25
CA ILE A 86 8.46 -0.10 -10.60
C ILE A 86 8.03 1.34 -10.28
N GLU A 87 7.42 2.05 -11.23
CA GLU A 87 6.95 3.42 -11.03
C GLU A 87 5.88 3.51 -9.93
N THR A 88 4.86 2.64 -9.99
CA THR A 88 3.81 2.57 -8.97
C THR A 88 4.39 2.25 -7.59
N ILE A 89 5.28 1.27 -7.48
CA ILE A 89 5.93 0.89 -6.23
C ILE A 89 6.75 2.06 -5.66
N ARG A 90 7.54 2.73 -6.50
CA ARG A 90 8.37 3.88 -6.09
C ARG A 90 7.48 5.01 -5.55
N ASN A 91 6.40 5.35 -6.26
CA ASN A 91 5.42 6.35 -5.83
C ASN A 91 4.74 6.00 -4.49
N ARG A 92 4.50 4.71 -4.20
CA ARG A 92 3.94 4.26 -2.91
C ARG A 92 4.96 4.39 -1.79
N ILE A 93 6.19 3.95 -2.03
CA ILE A 93 7.26 3.99 -1.03
C ILE A 93 7.59 5.43 -0.63
N ASP A 94 7.62 6.34 -1.58
CA ASP A 94 7.84 7.77 -1.33
C ASP A 94 6.78 8.34 -0.38
N GLN A 95 5.52 7.89 -0.50
CA GLN A 95 4.43 8.34 0.38
C GLN A 95 4.47 7.72 1.77
N ILE A 96 4.92 6.46 1.89
CA ILE A 96 5.23 5.84 3.18
C ILE A 96 6.35 6.64 3.86
N GLY A 97 7.26 7.22 3.07
CA GLY A 97 8.36 8.04 3.53
C GLY A 97 9.55 7.19 3.93
N VAL A 98 9.85 6.13 3.17
CA VAL A 98 11.11 5.40 3.30
C VAL A 98 12.21 6.21 2.61
N ALA A 99 13.38 6.35 3.26
CA ALA A 99 14.50 7.10 2.69
C ALA A 99 15.31 6.18 1.76
N GLU A 100 15.63 6.68 0.56
CA GLU A 100 16.46 5.99 -0.44
C GLU A 100 16.08 4.52 -0.72
N PRO A 101 14.81 4.25 -1.04
CA PRO A 101 14.41 2.89 -1.40
C PRO A 101 15.10 2.45 -2.70
N VAL A 102 15.51 1.19 -2.73
CA VAL A 102 16.03 0.58 -3.97
C VAL A 102 14.88 -0.15 -4.63
N VAL A 103 14.38 0.39 -5.75
CA VAL A 103 13.37 -0.26 -6.59
C VAL A 103 13.95 -0.45 -7.97
N GLN A 104 14.27 -1.70 -8.31
CA GLN A 104 14.98 -2.06 -9.53
C GLN A 104 14.40 -3.33 -10.14
N LYS A 105 14.58 -3.48 -11.45
CA LYS A 105 14.26 -4.72 -12.15
C LYS A 105 15.26 -5.80 -11.81
N GLU A 106 14.77 -6.99 -11.50
CA GLU A 106 15.58 -8.19 -11.28
C GLU A 106 15.19 -9.23 -12.34
N GLY A 107 16.09 -9.54 -13.27
CA GLY A 107 15.76 -10.43 -14.39
C GLY A 107 14.72 -9.82 -15.36
N THR A 108 13.76 -10.63 -15.83
CA THR A 108 12.81 -10.24 -16.88
C THR A 108 11.45 -9.78 -16.35
N ASP A 109 10.99 -10.38 -15.26
CA ASP A 109 9.63 -10.32 -14.72
C ASP A 109 9.60 -10.05 -13.21
N ARG A 110 10.76 -9.78 -12.58
CA ARG A 110 10.84 -9.50 -11.15
C ARG A 110 11.24 -8.06 -10.85
N VAL A 111 10.81 -7.61 -9.68
CA VAL A 111 11.11 -6.31 -9.11
C VAL A 111 11.71 -6.50 -7.73
N LEU A 112 12.96 -6.08 -7.59
CA LEU A 112 13.65 -5.98 -6.31
C LEU A 112 13.25 -4.68 -5.62
N VAL A 113 12.79 -4.79 -4.38
CA VAL A 113 12.41 -3.69 -3.51
C VAL A 113 13.15 -3.79 -2.18
N GLN A 114 13.96 -2.79 -1.86
CA GLN A 114 14.61 -2.66 -0.55
C GLN A 114 14.09 -1.42 0.16
N LEU A 115 13.70 -1.61 1.42
CA LEU A 115 13.10 -0.59 2.27
C LEU A 115 13.94 -0.42 3.55
N PRO A 116 15.09 0.30 3.49
CA PRO A 116 15.94 0.53 4.65
C PRO A 116 15.22 1.35 5.74
N GLY A 117 15.41 0.95 6.99
CA GLY A 117 14.90 1.68 8.15
C GLY A 117 13.37 1.66 8.31
N VAL A 118 12.65 0.81 7.55
CA VAL A 118 11.21 0.61 7.76
C VAL A 118 10.98 -0.18 9.05
N LEU A 119 10.13 0.34 9.93
CA LEU A 119 9.85 -0.28 11.23
C LEU A 119 8.78 -1.38 11.11
N ASP A 120 7.75 -1.13 10.31
CA ASP A 120 6.63 -2.04 10.08
C ASP A 120 6.74 -2.63 8.67
N THR A 121 7.43 -3.76 8.56
CA THR A 121 7.69 -4.44 7.29
C THR A 121 6.41 -5.03 6.69
N GLU A 122 5.50 -5.55 7.53
CA GLU A 122 4.23 -6.13 7.07
C GLU A 122 3.32 -5.08 6.45
N ARG A 123 3.18 -3.91 7.10
CA ARG A 123 2.42 -2.80 6.52
C ARG A 123 3.04 -2.30 5.22
N ALA A 124 4.37 -2.18 5.17
CA ALA A 124 5.05 -1.75 3.95
C ALA A 124 4.86 -2.74 2.81
N LYS A 125 4.91 -4.05 3.12
CA LYS A 125 4.64 -5.14 2.18
C LYS A 125 3.22 -5.08 1.63
N ASP A 126 2.22 -4.85 2.49
CA ASP A 126 0.81 -4.70 2.07
C ASP A 126 0.65 -3.51 1.11
N ILE A 127 1.18 -2.34 1.47
CA ILE A 127 1.06 -1.14 0.62
C ILE A 127 1.78 -1.34 -0.72
N VAL A 128 2.99 -1.87 -0.72
CA VAL A 128 3.80 -2.06 -1.94
C VAL A 128 3.21 -3.13 -2.85
N GLY A 129 2.78 -4.26 -2.30
CA GLY A 129 2.33 -5.42 -3.08
C GLY A 129 0.88 -5.34 -3.60
N ARG A 130 0.06 -4.43 -3.09
CA ARG A 130 -1.39 -4.40 -3.37
C ARG A 130 -1.73 -3.93 -4.79
N THR A 131 -2.57 -4.65 -5.54
CA THR A 131 -2.95 -4.25 -6.90
C THR A 131 -3.75 -2.95 -6.90
N ALA A 132 -4.79 -2.86 -6.06
CA ALA A 132 -5.70 -1.71 -5.92
C ALA A 132 -6.37 -1.27 -7.21
N ARG A 133 -6.92 -2.25 -7.95
CA ARG A 133 -7.76 -1.96 -9.12
C ARG A 133 -9.09 -1.36 -8.66
N LEU A 134 -9.18 -0.04 -8.71
CA LEU A 134 -10.39 0.72 -8.37
C LEU A 134 -11.33 0.81 -9.58
N GLU A 135 -12.59 0.44 -9.38
CA GLU A 135 -13.66 0.49 -10.38
C GLU A 135 -14.94 1.08 -9.77
N PHE A 136 -15.62 1.93 -10.52
CA PHE A 136 -16.97 2.40 -10.17
C PHE A 136 -17.99 1.64 -11.00
N LYS A 137 -18.87 0.90 -10.33
CA LYS A 137 -19.87 0.04 -10.97
C LYS A 137 -21.26 0.36 -10.47
N LEU A 138 -22.22 0.46 -11.38
CA LEU A 138 -23.62 0.60 -10.98
C LEU A 138 -24.12 -0.70 -10.36
N VAL A 139 -24.85 -0.61 -9.26
CA VAL A 139 -25.56 -1.75 -8.70
C VAL A 139 -26.83 -1.99 -9.52
N LYS A 140 -27.15 -3.25 -9.76
CA LYS A 140 -28.38 -3.65 -10.43
C LYS A 140 -29.60 -3.37 -9.57
N ASN A 141 -30.75 -3.15 -10.22
CA ASN A 141 -31.99 -2.96 -9.49
C ASN A 141 -32.52 -4.30 -8.92
N ASP A 142 -33.47 -4.23 -8.00
CA ASP A 142 -33.96 -5.40 -7.26
C ASP A 142 -34.57 -6.47 -8.19
N ASN A 143 -35.27 -6.06 -9.27
CA ASN A 143 -35.84 -6.99 -10.25
C ASN A 143 -34.75 -7.76 -11.02
N GLU A 144 -33.67 -7.07 -11.39
CA GLU A 144 -32.53 -7.69 -12.06
C GLU A 144 -31.78 -8.64 -11.12
N ILE A 145 -31.65 -8.27 -9.84
CA ILE A 145 -31.03 -9.11 -8.80
C ILE A 145 -31.83 -10.40 -8.62
N GLU A 146 -33.15 -10.29 -8.49
CA GLU A 146 -34.05 -11.44 -8.35
C GLU A 146 -33.98 -12.36 -9.59
N ALA A 147 -33.90 -11.78 -10.80
CA ALA A 147 -33.73 -12.54 -12.03
C ALA A 147 -32.41 -13.31 -12.06
N VAL A 148 -31.31 -12.73 -11.56
CA VAL A 148 -30.01 -13.40 -11.44
C VAL A 148 -30.09 -14.54 -10.41
N ALA A 149 -30.63 -14.28 -9.21
CA ALA A 149 -30.78 -15.29 -8.16
C ALA A 149 -31.63 -16.49 -8.62
N THR A 150 -32.74 -16.24 -9.32
CA THR A 150 -33.62 -17.27 -9.87
C THR A 150 -32.92 -18.12 -10.95
N ARG A 151 -32.07 -17.48 -11.78
CA ARG A 151 -31.26 -18.20 -12.78
C ARG A 151 -30.23 -19.10 -12.12
N LEU A 152 -29.59 -18.63 -11.05
CA LEU A 152 -28.64 -19.41 -10.25
C LEU A 152 -29.33 -20.63 -9.63
N ASP A 153 -30.46 -20.43 -8.96
CA ASP A 153 -31.25 -21.53 -8.38
C ASP A 153 -31.60 -22.60 -9.42
N ARG A 154 -32.15 -22.19 -10.56
CA ARG A 154 -32.54 -23.11 -11.64
C ARG A 154 -31.36 -23.92 -12.17
N PHE A 155 -30.21 -23.27 -12.35
CA PHE A 155 -29.01 -23.95 -12.85
C PHE A 155 -28.45 -24.95 -11.83
N LEU A 156 -28.41 -24.56 -10.56
CA LEU A 156 -27.86 -25.37 -9.48
C LEU A 156 -28.76 -26.55 -9.11
N ALA A 157 -30.09 -26.35 -9.10
CA ALA A 157 -31.07 -27.39 -8.80
C ALA A 157 -31.06 -28.54 -9.83
N VAL A 158 -30.74 -28.27 -11.09
CA VAL A 158 -30.65 -29.29 -12.15
C VAL A 158 -29.39 -30.17 -12.02
N ARG A 159 -28.32 -29.64 -11.39
CA ARG A 159 -27.00 -30.30 -11.34
C ARG A 159 -26.63 -30.89 -9.97
N SER A 160 -27.42 -30.64 -8.94
CA SER A 160 -27.43 -31.46 -7.72
C SER A 160 -28.41 -32.60 -7.95
N PRO A 161 -27.97 -33.86 -8.12
CA PRO A 161 -28.90 -34.98 -8.16
C PRO A 161 -29.77 -34.91 -6.91
N LEU A 162 -31.09 -35.02 -7.07
CA LEU A 162 -31.99 -35.18 -5.94
C LEU A 162 -31.52 -36.38 -5.15
N ASP A 163 -30.87 -36.15 -4.01
CA ASP A 163 -30.77 -37.17 -2.98
C ASP A 163 -32.19 -37.27 -2.42
N THR A 164 -32.94 -38.28 -2.88
CA THR A 164 -34.38 -38.48 -2.59
C THR A 164 -34.69 -38.73 -1.11
N THR A 165 -33.71 -38.53 -0.23
CA THR A 165 -33.78 -38.59 1.23
C THR A 165 -33.81 -37.20 1.88
N ALA A 166 -33.60 -36.11 1.12
CA ALA A 166 -33.63 -34.75 1.64
C ALA A 166 -35.08 -34.33 1.99
N VAL A 167 -35.32 -34.15 3.29
CA VAL A 167 -36.63 -33.89 3.91
C VAL A 167 -37.25 -32.55 3.51
N ASP A 168 -36.50 -31.63 2.87
CA ASP A 168 -36.99 -30.30 2.49
C ASP A 168 -36.93 -30.04 0.97
N THR A 169 -38.03 -30.35 0.27
CA THR A 169 -38.23 -30.11 -1.18
C THR A 169 -38.09 -28.62 -1.59
N SER A 170 -38.24 -27.69 -0.65
CA SER A 170 -38.09 -26.24 -0.87
C SER A 170 -36.63 -25.79 -0.97
N THR A 171 -35.73 -26.38 -0.19
CA THR A 171 -34.29 -26.07 -0.23
C THR A 171 -33.63 -26.68 -1.46
N ALA A 172 -34.06 -27.89 -1.85
CA ALA A 172 -33.58 -28.57 -3.06
C ALA A 172 -33.91 -27.80 -4.34
N SER A 173 -35.03 -27.07 -4.36
CA SER A 173 -35.45 -26.26 -5.52
C SER A 173 -34.85 -24.85 -5.56
N ARG A 174 -34.30 -24.35 -4.44
CA ARG A 174 -33.74 -23.00 -4.31
C ARG A 174 -32.39 -23.00 -3.58
N PRO A 175 -31.37 -23.70 -4.11
CA PRO A 175 -30.11 -23.92 -3.40
C PRO A 175 -29.31 -22.65 -3.12
N PHE A 176 -29.43 -21.60 -3.95
CA PHE A 176 -28.74 -20.32 -3.74
C PHE A 176 -29.60 -19.38 -2.88
N THR A 177 -30.87 -19.19 -3.26
CA THR A 177 -31.74 -18.21 -2.59
C THR A 177 -32.07 -18.61 -1.15
N SER A 178 -32.08 -19.91 -0.82
CA SER A 178 -32.26 -20.40 0.56
C SER A 178 -31.14 -19.99 1.53
N LEU A 179 -29.96 -19.62 1.02
CA LEU A 179 -28.84 -19.14 1.83
C LEU A 179 -28.92 -17.63 2.12
N ILE A 180 -29.81 -16.90 1.44
CA ILE A 180 -30.02 -15.47 1.68
C ILE A 180 -30.76 -15.29 3.00
N ARG A 181 -30.19 -14.51 3.91
CA ARG A 181 -30.80 -14.20 5.22
C ARG A 181 -31.57 -12.90 5.24
N SER A 182 -31.16 -11.95 4.42
CA SER A 182 -31.82 -10.66 4.26
C SER A 182 -31.49 -10.10 2.89
N ALA A 183 -32.38 -9.28 2.35
CA ALA A 183 -32.12 -8.53 1.13
C ALA A 183 -32.30 -7.04 1.43
N MET A 184 -31.34 -6.24 1.01
CA MET A 184 -31.42 -4.79 0.98
C MET A 184 -31.45 -4.33 -0.48
N PRO A 185 -31.89 -3.09 -0.76
CA PRO A 185 -31.79 -2.54 -2.11
C PRO A 185 -30.37 -2.68 -2.64
N GLY A 186 -30.23 -3.44 -3.74
CA GLY A 186 -28.95 -3.68 -4.39
C GLY A 186 -28.04 -4.78 -3.82
N ALA A 187 -28.40 -5.43 -2.70
CA ALA A 187 -27.49 -6.35 -1.99
C ALA A 187 -28.19 -7.52 -1.27
N LEU A 188 -27.57 -8.70 -1.32
CA LEU A 188 -28.06 -9.93 -0.69
C LEU A 188 -27.16 -10.32 0.50
N LEU A 189 -27.72 -10.45 1.70
CA LEU A 189 -26.97 -10.81 2.90
C LEU A 189 -26.86 -12.33 3.04
N PHE A 190 -25.63 -12.82 3.15
CA PHE A 190 -25.31 -14.21 3.47
C PHE A 190 -24.53 -14.27 4.78
N GLU A 191 -24.76 -15.32 5.58
CA GLU A 191 -23.92 -15.56 6.76
C GLU A 191 -22.51 -16.00 6.35
N VAL A 192 -21.50 -15.65 7.17
CA VAL A 192 -20.09 -15.94 6.89
C VAL A 192 -19.82 -17.44 6.75
N ASP A 193 -20.53 -18.28 7.51
CA ASP A 193 -20.43 -19.75 7.43
C ASP A 193 -20.95 -20.32 6.10
N ALA A 194 -21.92 -19.65 5.46
CA ALA A 194 -22.46 -20.04 4.16
C ALA A 194 -21.63 -19.54 2.97
N MET A 195 -20.74 -18.56 3.16
CA MET A 195 -19.97 -17.96 2.06
C MET A 195 -19.18 -18.96 1.20
N PRO A 196 -18.43 -19.94 1.77
CA PRO A 196 -17.69 -20.90 0.94
C PRO A 196 -18.61 -21.74 0.03
N ALA A 197 -19.81 -22.06 0.52
CA ALA A 197 -20.81 -22.78 -0.28
C ALA A 197 -21.36 -21.88 -1.40
N VAL A 198 -21.64 -20.61 -1.10
CA VAL A 198 -22.06 -19.61 -2.09
C VAL A 198 -20.98 -19.43 -3.17
N ASP A 199 -19.72 -19.26 -2.79
CA ASP A 199 -18.60 -19.11 -3.73
C ASP A 199 -18.47 -20.35 -4.64
N ALA A 200 -18.60 -21.55 -4.07
CA ALA A 200 -18.59 -22.78 -4.84
C ALA A 200 -19.77 -22.87 -5.83
N MET A 201 -20.96 -22.40 -5.42
CA MET A 201 -22.13 -22.31 -6.31
C MET A 201 -21.90 -21.30 -7.44
N LEU A 202 -21.40 -20.10 -7.13
CA LEU A 202 -21.13 -19.05 -8.11
C LEU A 202 -20.04 -19.47 -9.10
N ALA A 203 -18.99 -20.14 -8.64
CA ALA A 203 -17.94 -20.68 -9.51
C ALA A 203 -18.49 -21.70 -10.52
N LYS A 204 -19.38 -22.61 -10.07
CA LYS A 204 -20.06 -23.59 -10.95
C LYS A 204 -21.04 -22.94 -11.91
N ALA A 205 -21.71 -21.87 -11.48
CA ALA A 205 -22.78 -21.18 -12.21
C ALA A 205 -22.30 -19.96 -13.02
N ARG A 206 -20.99 -19.78 -13.18
CA ARG A 206 -20.42 -18.62 -13.90
C ARG A 206 -20.97 -18.45 -15.32
N SER A 207 -21.31 -19.55 -16.01
CA SER A 207 -21.85 -19.52 -17.38
C SER A 207 -23.31 -19.03 -17.48
N VAL A 208 -24.08 -19.05 -16.39
CA VAL A 208 -25.48 -18.57 -16.39
C VAL A 208 -25.63 -17.13 -15.90
N ILE A 209 -24.57 -16.58 -15.30
CA ILE A 209 -24.52 -15.16 -14.94
C ILE A 209 -24.47 -14.35 -16.26
N PRO A 210 -25.38 -13.37 -16.45
CA PRO A 210 -25.37 -12.58 -17.68
C PRO A 210 -24.03 -11.86 -17.89
N GLY A 211 -23.54 -11.81 -19.12
CA GLY A 211 -22.23 -11.21 -19.44
C GLY A 211 -22.10 -9.72 -19.06
N ASN A 212 -23.22 -9.02 -18.84
CA ASN A 212 -23.26 -7.65 -18.33
C ASN A 212 -23.32 -7.55 -16.80
N THR A 213 -23.12 -8.65 -16.08
CA THR A 213 -23.27 -8.74 -14.61
C THR A 213 -22.01 -9.29 -13.95
N SER A 214 -21.58 -8.66 -12.86
CA SER A 214 -20.59 -9.21 -11.93
C SER A 214 -21.18 -9.33 -10.54
N LEU A 215 -20.56 -10.21 -9.74
CA LEU A 215 -20.89 -10.42 -8.35
C LEU A 215 -19.65 -10.13 -7.52
N ALA A 216 -19.81 -9.34 -6.47
CA ALA A 216 -18.70 -8.94 -5.60
C ALA A 216 -19.18 -8.90 -4.14
N TRP A 217 -18.38 -9.47 -3.26
CA TRP A 217 -18.64 -9.41 -1.82
C TRP A 217 -18.31 -8.02 -1.27
N GLY A 218 -19.16 -7.53 -0.39
CA GLY A 218 -18.86 -6.41 0.48
C GLY A 218 -17.72 -6.75 1.43
N ARG A 219 -16.86 -5.77 1.70
CA ARG A 219 -15.74 -5.92 2.64
C ARG A 219 -16.23 -6.05 4.09
N GLU A 220 -17.23 -5.25 4.45
CA GLU A 220 -17.74 -5.16 5.82
C GLU A 220 -18.56 -6.38 6.24
N THR A 221 -18.39 -6.78 7.50
CA THR A 221 -19.23 -7.79 8.13
C THR A 221 -20.40 -7.11 8.82
N ASN A 222 -21.60 -7.63 8.59
CA ASN A 222 -22.84 -7.13 9.13
C ASN A 222 -23.44 -8.17 10.08
N THR A 223 -23.92 -7.75 11.25
CA THR A 223 -24.48 -8.64 12.27
C THR A 223 -26.00 -8.47 12.46
N MET A 224 -26.71 -7.89 11.49
CA MET A 224 -28.14 -7.58 11.60
C MET A 224 -29.03 -8.81 11.79
N THR A 225 -28.58 -9.99 11.39
CA THR A 225 -29.31 -11.26 11.58
C THR A 225 -28.95 -11.97 12.88
N GLY A 226 -28.16 -11.33 13.76
CA GLY A 226 -27.62 -11.92 14.99
C GLY A 226 -26.37 -12.78 14.75
N LYS A 227 -26.05 -13.11 13.49
CA LYS A 227 -24.82 -13.77 13.08
C LYS A 227 -24.01 -12.86 12.14
N PRO A 228 -22.67 -12.98 12.10
CA PRO A 228 -21.87 -12.27 11.13
C PRO A 228 -22.20 -12.72 9.71
N GLY A 229 -22.47 -11.78 8.83
CA GLY A 229 -22.74 -11.98 7.42
C GLY A 229 -22.09 -10.92 6.55
N ARG A 230 -22.05 -11.15 5.23
CA ARG A 230 -21.57 -10.17 4.24
C ARG A 230 -22.58 -10.01 3.13
N PHE A 231 -22.62 -8.80 2.58
CA PHE A 231 -23.47 -8.50 1.44
C PHE A 231 -22.80 -8.97 0.14
N LEU A 232 -23.53 -9.69 -0.68
CA LEU A 232 -23.19 -9.95 -2.08
C LEU A 232 -23.88 -8.88 -2.93
N TYR A 233 -23.08 -8.06 -3.61
CA TYR A 233 -23.58 -7.06 -4.54
C TYR A 233 -23.66 -7.62 -5.94
N VAL A 234 -24.74 -7.29 -6.64
CA VAL A 234 -24.91 -7.59 -8.07
C VAL A 234 -24.67 -6.33 -8.87
N LEU A 235 -23.60 -6.32 -9.64
CA LEU A 235 -23.06 -5.15 -10.28
C LEU A 235 -23.20 -5.23 -11.79
N GLU A 236 -23.30 -4.10 -12.46
CA GLU A 236 -23.10 -4.02 -13.90
C GLU A 236 -21.62 -4.23 -14.23
N ASN A 237 -21.32 -5.02 -15.27
CA ASN A 237 -19.95 -5.21 -15.75
C ASN A 237 -19.39 -4.01 -16.49
N LYS A 238 -20.24 -3.06 -16.87
CA LYS A 238 -19.79 -1.85 -17.54
C LYS A 238 -18.99 -0.99 -16.56
N VAL A 239 -17.70 -0.80 -16.86
CA VAL A 239 -16.80 0.06 -16.09
C VAL A 239 -16.60 1.35 -16.88
N ASP A 240 -17.28 2.42 -16.47
CA ASP A 240 -17.15 3.74 -17.08
C ASP A 240 -16.06 4.60 -16.41
N LEU A 241 -15.66 4.27 -15.18
CA LEU A 241 -14.72 5.05 -14.38
C LEU A 241 -13.83 4.12 -13.54
N THR A 242 -12.51 4.34 -13.61
CA THR A 242 -11.47 3.55 -12.93
C THR A 242 -10.53 4.43 -12.11
N GLY A 243 -9.64 3.79 -11.33
CA GLY A 243 -8.60 4.45 -10.56
C GLY A 243 -7.66 5.36 -11.37
N ASP A 244 -7.40 5.04 -12.64
CA ASP A 244 -6.51 5.85 -13.50
C ASP A 244 -7.06 7.26 -13.77
N MET A 245 -8.35 7.47 -13.54
CA MET A 245 -9.00 8.76 -13.67
C MET A 245 -8.99 9.58 -12.37
N LEU A 246 -8.28 9.11 -11.33
CA LEU A 246 -8.02 9.87 -10.12
C LEU A 246 -6.84 10.83 -10.29
N GLN A 247 -7.03 12.06 -9.84
CA GLN A 247 -5.96 13.04 -9.67
C GLN A 247 -5.28 12.88 -8.29
N ASN A 248 -6.06 12.59 -7.24
CA ASN A 248 -5.55 12.44 -5.88
C ASN A 248 -6.51 11.60 -5.03
N ALA A 249 -5.99 11.03 -3.95
CA ALA A 249 -6.75 10.37 -2.89
C ALA A 249 -6.24 10.83 -1.53
N GLU A 250 -7.13 11.17 -0.61
CA GLU A 250 -6.76 11.73 0.70
C GLU A 250 -7.53 11.05 1.83
N TYR A 251 -6.80 10.76 2.92
CA TYR A 251 -7.40 10.37 4.17
C TYR A 251 -8.32 11.48 4.68
N ALA A 252 -9.54 11.11 5.08
CA ALA A 252 -10.51 12.05 5.61
C ALA A 252 -11.25 11.44 6.81
N VAL A 253 -11.63 12.30 7.75
CA VAL A 253 -12.39 11.95 8.96
C VAL A 253 -13.75 12.61 8.93
N GLY A 254 -14.76 11.96 9.52
CA GLY A 254 -16.11 12.49 9.61
C GLY A 254 -16.79 12.65 8.26
N VAL A 255 -16.38 11.83 7.29
CA VAL A 255 -16.94 11.83 5.93
C VAL A 255 -18.14 10.91 5.78
N ASP A 256 -18.39 10.03 6.75
CA ASP A 256 -19.60 9.20 6.79
C ASP A 256 -20.68 9.88 7.66
N PRO A 257 -21.83 10.27 7.07
CA PRO A 257 -22.94 10.83 7.84
C PRO A 257 -23.49 9.89 8.91
N LYS A 258 -23.34 8.57 8.74
CA LYS A 258 -23.81 7.56 9.70
C LYS A 258 -22.81 7.35 10.85
N SER A 259 -21.57 7.77 10.65
CA SER A 259 -20.49 7.62 11.63
C SER A 259 -19.63 8.89 11.60
N PRO A 260 -20.01 9.96 12.34
CA PRO A 260 -19.31 11.25 12.30
C PRO A 260 -17.84 11.24 12.77
N GLY A 261 -17.39 10.17 13.42
CA GLY A 261 -15.97 9.92 13.72
C GLY A 261 -15.31 8.89 12.81
N GLY A 262 -16.03 8.38 11.82
CA GLY A 262 -15.57 7.35 10.89
C GLY A 262 -14.51 7.87 9.94
N SER A 263 -13.56 6.99 9.64
CA SER A 263 -12.49 7.23 8.69
C SER A 263 -12.93 6.86 7.27
N GLY A 264 -12.37 7.57 6.30
CA GLY A 264 -12.66 7.34 4.89
C GLY A 264 -11.57 7.91 3.98
N VAL A 265 -11.78 7.72 2.68
CA VAL A 265 -10.87 8.24 1.65
C VAL A 265 -11.64 9.12 0.69
N ARG A 266 -11.26 10.39 0.60
CA ARG A 266 -11.77 11.32 -0.41
C ARG A 266 -10.99 11.13 -1.70
N LEU A 267 -11.71 11.00 -2.79
CA LEU A 267 -11.19 10.79 -4.13
C LEU A 267 -11.43 12.05 -4.95
N PHE A 268 -10.37 12.55 -5.57
CA PHE A 268 -10.42 13.68 -6.47
C PHE A 268 -10.17 13.19 -7.88
N MET A 269 -11.15 13.35 -8.76
CA MET A 269 -11.05 12.93 -10.16
C MET A 269 -10.23 13.94 -10.97
N THR A 270 -9.60 13.47 -12.04
CA THR A 270 -9.08 14.35 -13.09
C THR A 270 -10.22 15.12 -13.78
N LYS A 271 -9.88 16.13 -14.58
CA LYS A 271 -10.88 16.88 -15.37
C LYS A 271 -11.73 15.98 -16.26
N GLU A 272 -11.11 15.00 -16.92
CA GLU A 272 -11.80 14.03 -17.76
C GLU A 272 -12.66 13.07 -16.93
N GLY A 273 -12.07 12.48 -15.88
CA GLY A 273 -12.76 11.61 -14.94
C GLY A 273 -13.99 12.26 -14.32
N GLY A 274 -13.88 13.53 -13.91
CA GLY A 274 -14.98 14.31 -13.35
C GLY A 274 -16.13 14.54 -14.34
N ALA A 275 -15.83 14.73 -15.63
CA ALA A 275 -16.86 14.88 -16.67
C ALA A 275 -17.61 13.55 -16.93
N ILE A 276 -16.87 12.43 -16.94
CA ILE A 276 -17.45 11.09 -17.04
C ILE A 276 -18.30 10.78 -15.80
N PHE A 277 -17.78 11.06 -14.61
CA PHE A 277 -18.47 10.87 -13.34
C PHE A 277 -19.75 11.70 -13.25
N TYR A 278 -19.72 12.97 -13.70
CA TYR A 278 -20.91 13.81 -13.77
C TYR A 278 -21.98 13.22 -14.71
N ARG A 279 -21.59 12.76 -15.90
CA ARG A 279 -22.53 12.13 -16.85
C ARG A 279 -23.11 10.83 -16.29
N LEU A 280 -22.27 10.01 -15.67
CA LEU A 280 -22.66 8.74 -15.04
C LEU A 280 -23.67 8.98 -13.91
N THR A 281 -23.37 9.88 -12.98
CA THR A 281 -24.27 10.21 -11.85
C THR A 281 -25.57 10.86 -12.31
N ARG A 282 -25.51 11.79 -13.29
CA ARG A 282 -26.70 12.44 -13.87
C ARG A 282 -27.69 11.45 -14.49
N ALA A 283 -27.19 10.43 -15.19
CA ALA A 283 -28.03 9.42 -15.85
C ALA A 283 -28.59 8.38 -14.87
N ASN A 284 -28.07 8.31 -13.64
CA ASN A 284 -28.33 7.22 -12.69
C ASN A 284 -28.75 7.72 -11.30
N VAL A 285 -29.42 8.87 -11.23
CA VAL A 285 -29.99 9.39 -9.98
C VAL A 285 -30.91 8.33 -9.33
N ASN A 286 -30.87 8.24 -8.01
CA ASN A 286 -31.52 7.24 -7.16
C ASN A 286 -30.96 5.80 -7.28
N ARG A 287 -29.94 5.54 -8.09
CA ARG A 287 -29.26 4.23 -8.14
C ARG A 287 -28.06 4.20 -7.20
N GLN A 288 -27.59 3.00 -6.84
CA GLN A 288 -26.35 2.85 -6.09
C GLN A 288 -25.16 2.78 -7.05
N LEU A 289 -24.07 3.44 -6.67
CA LEU A 289 -22.80 3.37 -7.35
C LEU A 289 -21.79 2.70 -6.42
N ALA A 290 -21.48 1.44 -6.69
CA ALA A 290 -20.49 0.68 -5.95
C ALA A 290 -19.07 1.14 -6.30
N ILE A 291 -18.28 1.34 -5.26
CA ILE A 291 -16.84 1.54 -5.33
C ILE A 291 -16.20 0.19 -5.03
N VAL A 292 -15.61 -0.41 -6.06
CA VAL A 292 -15.06 -1.76 -6.02
C VAL A 292 -13.56 -1.70 -6.11
N MET A 293 -12.88 -2.51 -5.30
CA MET A 293 -11.44 -2.62 -5.30
C MET A 293 -11.03 -4.07 -5.19
N ASP A 294 -10.20 -4.54 -6.12
CA ASP A 294 -9.70 -5.92 -6.12
C ASP A 294 -10.86 -6.95 -5.99
N ASN A 295 -11.98 -6.67 -6.67
CA ASN A 295 -13.23 -7.45 -6.65
C ASN A 295 -14.01 -7.46 -5.32
N ALA A 296 -13.67 -6.60 -4.36
CA ALA A 296 -14.42 -6.37 -3.12
C ALA A 296 -15.12 -5.01 -3.15
N VAL A 297 -16.38 -4.96 -2.73
CA VAL A 297 -17.14 -3.70 -2.61
C VAL A 297 -16.78 -3.03 -1.30
N TYR A 298 -16.20 -1.84 -1.39
CA TYR A 298 -15.87 -1.00 -0.23
C TYR A 298 -17.09 -0.22 0.25
N SER A 299 -17.79 0.43 -0.68
CA SER A 299 -19.01 1.16 -0.38
C SER A 299 -19.93 1.14 -1.60
N ALA A 300 -21.24 1.25 -1.38
CA ALA A 300 -22.24 1.36 -2.44
C ALA A 300 -23.28 2.46 -2.12
N PRO A 301 -22.84 3.74 -2.05
CA PRO A 301 -23.73 4.85 -1.76
C PRO A 301 -24.80 5.04 -2.85
N ARG A 302 -25.96 5.55 -2.45
CA ARG A 302 -27.01 5.98 -3.37
C ARG A 302 -26.66 7.34 -3.96
N ILE A 303 -26.81 7.49 -5.27
CA ILE A 303 -26.66 8.75 -5.99
C ILE A 303 -27.92 9.59 -5.73
N ASN A 304 -27.81 10.63 -4.91
CA ASN A 304 -28.94 11.52 -4.61
C ASN A 304 -29.11 12.59 -5.69
N ASP A 305 -27.99 13.13 -6.21
CA ASP A 305 -27.95 14.17 -7.21
C ASP A 305 -26.76 13.96 -8.16
N ALA A 306 -26.78 14.65 -9.31
CA ALA A 306 -25.67 14.65 -10.25
C ALA A 306 -24.44 15.38 -9.67
N ILE A 307 -23.28 14.72 -9.65
CA ILE A 307 -22.07 15.23 -8.98
C ILE A 307 -21.17 15.94 -10.01
N LYS A 308 -21.15 17.28 -9.96
CA LYS A 308 -20.35 18.11 -10.88
C LYS A 308 -18.88 18.29 -10.46
N GLY A 309 -18.57 18.15 -9.17
CA GLY A 309 -17.26 18.45 -8.61
C GLY A 309 -16.17 17.40 -8.86
N GLY A 310 -16.53 16.23 -9.39
CA GLY A 310 -15.56 15.14 -9.58
C GLY A 310 -14.97 14.63 -8.26
N GLU A 311 -15.71 14.76 -7.17
CA GLU A 311 -15.29 14.24 -5.86
C GLU A 311 -16.16 13.04 -5.47
N ALA A 312 -15.53 12.01 -4.93
CA ALA A 312 -16.20 10.86 -4.35
C ALA A 312 -15.59 10.54 -2.98
N VAL A 313 -16.30 9.78 -2.16
CA VAL A 313 -15.82 9.36 -0.85
C VAL A 313 -16.02 7.87 -0.69
N ILE A 314 -14.96 7.17 -0.28
CA ILE A 314 -15.02 5.82 0.25
C ILE A 314 -15.26 5.92 1.75
N THR A 315 -16.42 5.46 2.21
CA THR A 315 -16.79 5.36 3.63
C THR A 315 -16.72 3.91 4.09
N GLY A 316 -17.05 3.65 5.36
CA GLY A 316 -17.05 2.29 5.90
C GLY A 316 -15.64 1.72 6.07
N ILE A 317 -14.72 2.52 6.63
CA ILE A 317 -13.37 2.08 7.00
C ILE A 317 -13.21 2.29 8.51
N ASP A 318 -13.15 1.19 9.25
CA ASP A 318 -13.16 1.21 10.73
C ASP A 318 -11.85 1.71 11.33
N LYS A 319 -10.71 1.42 10.67
CA LYS A 319 -9.37 1.75 11.18
C LYS A 319 -8.78 2.92 10.42
N ASP A 320 -8.40 3.98 11.13
CA ASP A 320 -7.71 5.15 10.57
C ASP A 320 -6.49 4.76 9.74
N GLN A 321 -5.70 3.80 10.24
CA GLN A 321 -4.51 3.34 9.56
C GLN A 321 -4.84 2.69 8.20
N GLU A 322 -5.93 1.92 8.11
CA GLU A 322 -6.38 1.32 6.86
C GLU A 322 -6.78 2.39 5.85
N ALA A 323 -7.50 3.44 6.27
CA ALA A 323 -7.88 4.54 5.37
C ALA A 323 -6.65 5.33 4.88
N ARG A 324 -5.63 5.53 5.73
CA ARG A 324 -4.37 6.18 5.34
C ARG A 324 -3.60 5.35 4.32
N ASP A 325 -3.48 4.05 4.57
CA ASP A 325 -2.77 3.13 3.69
C ASP A 325 -3.50 3.00 2.35
N LEU A 326 -4.83 2.94 2.40
CA LEU A 326 -5.65 2.94 1.19
C LEU A 326 -5.47 4.21 0.36
N ALA A 327 -5.44 5.39 0.99
CA ALA A 327 -5.19 6.64 0.30
C ALA A 327 -3.81 6.66 -0.39
N VAL A 328 -2.79 6.05 0.22
CA VAL A 328 -1.45 5.92 -0.39
C VAL A 328 -1.50 5.06 -1.65
N VAL A 329 -2.13 3.90 -1.55
CA VAL A 329 -2.20 2.94 -2.65
C VAL A 329 -3.02 3.52 -3.82
N LEU A 330 -4.17 4.16 -3.54
CA LEU A 330 -5.01 4.78 -4.56
C LEU A 330 -4.35 5.99 -5.24
N ARG A 331 -3.59 6.80 -4.50
CA ARG A 331 -2.88 7.96 -5.06
C ARG A 331 -1.76 7.54 -6.02
N ALA A 332 -1.09 6.44 -5.72
CA ALA A 332 -0.03 5.90 -6.58
C ALA A 332 -0.55 5.15 -7.82
N GLY A 333 -1.83 4.79 -7.83
CA GLY A 333 -2.47 4.05 -8.91
C GLY A 333 -2.40 2.53 -8.76
N ALA A 334 -3.13 1.85 -9.65
CA ALA A 334 -3.20 0.40 -9.65
C ALA A 334 -1.93 -0.22 -10.26
N LEU A 335 -1.55 -1.40 -9.77
CA LEU A 335 -0.50 -2.18 -10.44
C LEU A 335 -1.01 -2.73 -11.78
N PRO A 336 -0.15 -2.82 -12.81
CA PRO A 336 -0.55 -3.31 -14.13
C PRO A 336 -0.90 -4.80 -14.13
N ALA A 337 -0.38 -5.56 -13.16
CA ALA A 337 -0.69 -6.97 -12.93
C ALA A 337 -0.50 -7.30 -11.45
N ASP A 338 -1.09 -8.42 -11.03
CA ASP A 338 -0.88 -8.96 -9.69
C ASP A 338 0.59 -9.38 -9.52
N MET A 339 1.09 -9.31 -8.29
CA MET A 339 2.46 -9.69 -7.96
C MET A 339 2.48 -10.73 -6.85
N SER A 340 3.40 -11.68 -6.94
CA SER A 340 3.69 -12.65 -5.89
C SER A 340 5.08 -12.43 -5.33
N ILE A 341 5.26 -12.64 -4.04
CA ILE A 341 6.58 -12.53 -3.41
C ILE A 341 7.32 -13.85 -3.64
N VAL A 342 8.49 -13.77 -4.29
CA VAL A 342 9.36 -14.93 -4.51
C VAL A 342 10.48 -15.01 -3.47
N GLU A 343 10.86 -13.86 -2.91
CA GLU A 343 11.85 -13.79 -1.83
C GLU A 343 11.50 -12.68 -0.84
N GLU A 344 11.56 -13.00 0.44
CA GLU A 344 11.35 -12.07 1.55
C GLU A 344 12.46 -12.26 2.57
N ARG A 345 13.23 -11.19 2.83
CA ARG A 345 14.18 -11.13 3.95
C ARG A 345 13.91 -9.87 4.74
N THR A 346 13.65 -10.04 6.03
CA THR A 346 13.48 -8.94 6.97
C THR A 346 14.66 -8.94 7.93
N VAL A 347 15.36 -7.80 8.02
CA VAL A 347 16.47 -7.60 8.96
C VAL A 347 15.97 -6.70 10.08
N GLY A 348 16.00 -7.21 11.32
CA GLY A 348 15.63 -6.43 12.49
C GLY A 348 16.62 -5.28 12.74
N PRO A 349 16.15 -4.09 13.18
CA PRO A 349 17.03 -2.95 13.48
C PRO A 349 18.12 -3.24 14.54
N SER A 350 17.88 -4.21 15.44
CA SER A 350 18.82 -4.59 16.50
C SER A 350 20.08 -5.27 15.97
N LEU A 351 19.97 -6.14 14.96
CA LEU A 351 21.11 -6.84 14.37
C LEU A 351 22.06 -5.87 13.66
N GLY A 352 21.50 -4.87 12.98
CA GLY A 352 22.27 -3.79 12.38
C GLY A 352 22.93 -2.89 13.43
N ALA A 353 22.20 -2.51 14.48
CA ALA A 353 22.73 -1.67 15.56
C ALA A 353 23.92 -2.30 16.30
N ASP A 354 23.88 -3.61 16.54
CA ASP A 354 25.00 -4.34 17.16
C ASP A 354 26.22 -4.39 16.23
N SER A 355 26.00 -4.63 14.93
CA SER A 355 27.05 -4.59 13.92
C SER A 355 27.70 -3.22 13.82
N ILE A 356 26.92 -2.13 13.88
CA ILE A 356 27.43 -0.76 13.94
C ILE A 356 28.27 -0.54 15.20
N ARG A 357 27.78 -0.94 16.38
CA ARG A 357 28.52 -0.75 17.64
C ARG A 357 29.86 -1.47 17.62
N GLN A 358 29.89 -2.72 17.17
CA GLN A 358 31.13 -3.50 17.06
C GLN A 358 32.07 -2.89 16.01
N GLY A 359 31.55 -2.50 14.83
CA GLY A 359 32.33 -1.85 13.78
C GLY A 359 32.94 -0.52 14.23
N VAL A 360 32.16 0.32 14.92
CA VAL A 360 32.63 1.60 15.48
C VAL A 360 33.68 1.37 16.57
N THR A 361 33.46 0.39 17.45
CA THR A 361 34.44 0.04 18.50
C THR A 361 35.75 -0.45 17.90
N ALA A 362 35.69 -1.36 16.93
CA ALA A 362 36.86 -1.86 16.21
C ALA A 362 37.57 -0.73 15.44
N GLY A 363 36.81 0.17 14.82
CA GLY A 363 37.33 1.36 14.14
C GLY A 363 38.10 2.29 15.09
N TRP A 364 37.56 2.59 16.27
CA TRP A 364 38.26 3.38 17.28
C TRP A 364 39.53 2.72 17.79
N VAL A 365 39.47 1.42 18.09
CA VAL A 365 40.65 0.65 18.55
C VAL A 365 41.74 0.65 17.48
N GLY A 366 41.38 0.42 16.22
CA GLY A 366 42.31 0.46 15.09
C GLY A 366 42.89 1.86 14.85
N ALA A 367 42.06 2.89 14.91
CA ALA A 367 42.50 4.28 14.75
C ALA A 367 43.49 4.69 15.84
N ILE A 368 43.21 4.35 17.11
CA ILE A 368 44.12 4.61 18.23
C ILE A 368 45.44 3.86 18.03
N ALA A 369 45.39 2.58 17.62
CA ALA A 369 46.60 1.81 17.35
C ALA A 369 47.47 2.42 16.24
N VAL A 370 46.85 2.90 15.14
CA VAL A 370 47.55 3.58 14.04
C VAL A 370 48.15 4.91 14.49
N ILE A 371 47.39 5.71 15.25
CA ILE A 371 47.87 6.99 15.80
C ILE A 371 49.08 6.75 16.72
N LEU A 372 48.99 5.79 17.64
CA LEU A 372 50.09 5.43 18.53
C LEU A 372 51.31 4.95 17.73
N PHE A 373 51.11 4.08 16.75
CA PHE A 373 52.19 3.63 15.88
C PHE A 373 52.87 4.80 15.15
N MET A 374 52.10 5.72 14.56
CA MET A 374 52.63 6.89 13.86
C MET A 374 53.44 7.81 14.79
N LEU A 375 52.94 8.05 16.01
CA LEU A 375 53.63 8.90 16.99
C LEU A 375 54.92 8.25 17.51
N ILE A 376 54.92 6.93 17.74
CA ILE A 376 56.10 6.21 18.22
C ILE A 376 57.16 6.08 17.12
N TYR A 377 56.75 5.68 15.91
CA TYR A 377 57.66 5.37 14.82
C TYR A 377 58.19 6.62 14.09
N TYR A 378 57.32 7.60 13.81
CA TYR A 378 57.66 8.81 13.03
C TYR A 378 57.82 10.08 13.88
N GLN A 379 57.64 9.99 15.21
CA GLN A 379 57.84 11.09 16.16
C GLN A 379 57.11 12.39 15.73
N GLY A 380 57.84 13.50 15.57
CA GLY A 380 57.27 14.81 15.22
C GLY A 380 56.61 14.85 13.83
N ALA A 381 57.14 14.11 12.85
CA ALA A 381 56.50 13.98 11.54
C ALA A 381 55.20 13.17 11.61
N GLY A 382 55.14 12.20 12.54
CA GLY A 382 53.93 11.43 12.83
C GLY A 382 52.76 12.30 13.29
N ALA A 383 53.02 13.32 14.11
CA ALA A 383 51.97 14.24 14.56
C ALA A 383 51.32 15.02 13.40
N ILE A 384 52.12 15.42 12.40
CA ILE A 384 51.62 16.10 11.19
C ILE A 384 50.77 15.14 10.35
N ALA A 385 51.21 13.89 10.21
CA ALA A 385 50.46 12.85 9.49
C ALA A 385 49.12 12.52 10.17
N VAL A 386 49.08 12.42 11.50
CA VAL A 386 47.85 12.21 12.28
C VAL A 386 46.87 13.36 12.07
N LEU A 387 47.34 14.62 12.09
CA LEU A 387 46.49 15.78 11.80
C LEU A 387 45.89 15.70 10.38
N ALA A 388 46.69 15.31 9.39
CA ALA A 388 46.21 15.13 8.02
C ALA A 388 45.19 13.98 7.89
N LEU A 389 45.39 12.87 8.61
CA LEU A 389 44.46 11.74 8.65
C LEU A 389 43.12 12.14 9.28
N LEU A 390 43.13 12.86 10.40
CA LEU A 390 41.91 13.33 11.06
C LEU A 390 41.13 14.28 10.13
N LEU A 391 41.82 15.19 9.46
CA LEU A 391 41.20 16.07 8.47
C LEU A 391 40.61 15.27 7.31
N ASN A 392 41.33 14.28 6.77
CA ASN A 392 40.84 13.43 5.69
C ASN A 392 39.55 12.69 6.08
N ILE A 393 39.53 12.05 7.26
CA ILE A 393 38.33 11.37 7.77
C ILE A 393 37.15 12.35 7.87
N LEU A 394 37.39 13.55 8.40
CA LEU A 394 36.37 14.59 8.52
C LEU A 394 35.82 15.01 7.14
N TYR A 395 36.66 15.09 6.11
CA TYR A 395 36.24 15.39 4.73
C TYR A 395 35.48 14.25 4.05
N LEU A 396 35.74 13.00 4.42
CA LEU A 396 35.08 11.84 3.80
C LEU A 396 33.66 11.64 4.32
N PHE A 397 33.40 12.01 5.57
CA PHE A 397 32.09 11.86 6.21
C PHE A 397 31.12 13.01 5.96
N ALA A 398 31.62 14.19 5.61
CA ALA A 398 30.82 15.38 5.33
C ALA A 398 30.63 15.59 3.82
#